data_AF-A0A962Z5Q2-F1
#
_entry.id   AF-A0A962Z5Q2-F1
#
_cell.length_a   1.000
_cell.length_b   1.000
_cell.length_c   1.000
_cell.angle_alpha   90.00
_cell.angle_beta   90.00
_cell.angle_gamma   90.00
#
_symmetry.space_group_name_H-M   'P 1'
#
loop_
_entity.id
_entity.type
_entity.pdbx_description
1 polymer ?
#
loop_
_entity_poly.entity_id
_entity_poly.type
_entity_poly.pdbx_seq_one_letter_code
_entity_poly.pdbx_strand_id
1 'polypeptide(L)'
;MKKLVHVLNGPNLNLLGKRQPEIYGRETLEDVERLCGELARTVGLSLRFEQSNAESGLIDLIHEARGEAAAIIINPGAYSHTSIAILDALNTFEGPVIEVHISNIHKREAFRHHSYVSLR
;
A
#
# COMPACT_ATOMS: atom_id res chain seq x y z
N MET A 1 -0.49 14.39 20.25
CA MET A 1 0.15 14.26 18.92
C MET A 1 -0.85 13.66 17.95
N LYS A 2 -0.77 14.02 16.65
CA LYS A 2 -1.59 13.37 15.62
C LYS A 2 -1.14 11.91 15.46
N LYS A 3 -2.09 10.99 15.26
CA LYS A 3 -1.79 9.59 14.96
C LYS A 3 -1.21 9.49 13.55
N LEU A 4 -0.11 8.74 13.41
CA LEU A 4 0.56 8.53 12.13
C LEU A 4 -0.04 7.31 11.41
N VAL A 5 -0.32 7.43 10.12
CA VAL A 5 -0.72 6.31 9.25
C VAL A 5 0.35 6.14 8.18
N HIS A 6 0.83 4.91 8.02
CA HIS A 6 1.72 4.54 6.94
C HIS A 6 0.90 4.04 5.74
N VAL A 7 1.12 4.65 4.57
CA VAL A 7 0.56 4.21 3.28
C VAL A 7 1.69 3.64 2.46
N LEU A 8 1.69 2.32 2.27
CA LEU A 8 2.78 1.57 1.66
C LEU A 8 2.36 1.06 0.28
N ASN A 9 3.14 1.41 -0.74
CA ASN A 9 2.86 1.06 -2.14
C ASN A 9 3.94 0.13 -2.69
N GLY A 10 3.52 -1.06 -3.11
CA GLY A 10 4.40 -2.06 -3.67
C GLY A 10 4.83 -1.81 -5.12
N PRO A 11 5.31 -2.87 -5.79
CA PRO A 11 6.07 -2.73 -7.02
C PRO A 11 5.21 -2.21 -8.18
N ASN A 12 5.86 -1.43 -9.04
CA ASN A 12 5.33 -0.78 -10.24
C ASN A 12 4.29 0.32 -10.01
N LEU A 13 3.87 0.60 -8.77
CA LEU A 13 2.92 1.69 -8.50
C LEU A 13 3.53 3.08 -8.74
N ASN A 14 4.86 3.21 -8.69
CA ASN A 14 5.58 4.41 -9.14
C ASN A 14 5.39 4.75 -10.63
N LEU A 15 4.84 3.82 -11.42
CA LEU A 15 4.54 3.99 -12.84
C LEU A 15 3.05 4.33 -13.10
N LEU A 16 2.25 4.54 -12.05
CA LEU A 16 0.85 4.99 -12.18
C LEU A 16 0.77 6.31 -12.97
N GLY A 17 -0.24 6.44 -13.83
CA GLY A 17 -0.42 7.60 -14.71
C GLY A 17 0.57 7.71 -15.88
N LYS A 18 1.66 6.92 -15.87
CA LYS A 18 2.71 6.96 -16.90
C LYS A 18 2.56 5.87 -17.96
N ARG A 19 1.94 4.74 -17.61
CA ARG A 19 1.74 3.60 -18.52
C ARG A 19 0.36 3.66 -19.18
N GLN A 20 0.32 3.70 -20.52
CA GLN A 20 -0.92 3.67 -21.32
C GLN A 20 -2.05 4.52 -20.69
N PRO A 21 -1.85 5.84 -20.53
CA PRO A 21 -2.75 6.71 -19.77
C PRO A 21 -4.18 6.74 -20.30
N GLU A 22 -4.35 6.47 -21.60
CA GLU A 22 -5.67 6.35 -22.24
C GLU A 22 -6.47 5.13 -21.72
N ILE A 23 -5.78 4.15 -21.10
CA ILE A 23 -6.35 2.89 -20.58
C ILE A 23 -6.44 2.93 -19.04
N TYR A 24 -5.39 3.42 -18.36
CA TYR A 24 -5.28 3.32 -16.89
C TYR A 24 -5.53 4.64 -16.15
N GLY A 25 -5.85 5.71 -16.88
CA GLY A 25 -5.96 7.05 -16.31
C GLY A 25 -4.61 7.77 -16.25
N ARG A 26 -4.69 9.08 -16.00
CA ARG A 26 -3.54 10.00 -15.97
C ARG A 26 -3.06 10.33 -14.56
N GLU A 27 -3.83 9.93 -13.55
CA GLU A 27 -3.51 10.17 -12.14
C GLU A 27 -2.23 9.42 -11.77
N THR A 28 -1.27 10.13 -11.18
CA THR A 28 0.00 9.54 -10.76
C THR A 28 -0.04 9.09 -9.31
N LEU A 29 1.00 8.39 -8.86
CA LEU A 29 1.13 8.06 -7.45
C LEU A 29 1.31 9.32 -6.58
N GLU A 30 1.96 10.36 -7.13
CA GLU A 30 2.08 11.66 -6.45
C GLU A 30 0.71 12.36 -6.29
N ASP A 31 -0.20 12.21 -7.26
CA ASP A 31 -1.58 12.71 -7.13
C ASP A 31 -2.33 11.98 -6.00
N VAL A 32 -2.18 10.66 -5.91
CA VAL A 32 -2.77 9.86 -4.83
C VAL A 32 -2.21 10.27 -3.47
N GLU A 33 -0.90 10.45 -3.35
CA GLU A 33 -0.26 10.94 -2.12
C GLU A 33 -0.84 12.28 -1.67
N ARG A 34 -0.99 13.23 -2.61
CA ARG A 34 -1.58 14.54 -2.33
C ARG A 34 -3.01 14.41 -1.81
N LEU A 35 -3.84 13.61 -2.46
CA LEU A 35 -5.24 13.38 -2.05
C LEU A 35 -5.33 12.72 -0.67
N CYS A 36 -4.51 11.71 -0.40
CA CYS A 36 -4.42 11.07 0.91
C CYS A 36 -3.96 12.06 1.98
N GLY A 37 -2.96 12.91 1.68
CA GLY A 37 -2.44 13.91 2.59
C GLY A 37 -3.44 15.03 2.90
N GLU A 38 -4.24 15.45 1.91
CA GLU A 38 -5.35 16.37 2.09
C GLU A 38 -6.41 15.79 3.02
N LEU A 39 -6.85 14.55 2.78
CA LEU A 39 -7.83 13.87 3.61
C LEU A 39 -7.31 13.63 5.04
N ALA A 40 -6.07 13.15 5.20
CA ALA A 40 -5.47 12.93 6.52
C ALA A 40 -5.49 14.21 7.37
N ARG A 41 -5.22 15.37 6.76
CA ARG A 41 -5.31 16.67 7.42
C ARG A 41 -6.72 16.99 7.91
N THR A 42 -7.76 16.72 7.10
CA THR A 42 -9.16 17.01 7.50
C THR A 42 -9.64 16.13 8.65
N VAL A 43 -9.12 14.90 8.76
CA VAL A 43 -9.47 13.96 9.85
C VAL A 43 -8.49 13.97 11.04
N GLY A 44 -7.53 14.90 11.06
CA GLY A 44 -6.59 15.06 12.17
C GLY A 44 -5.50 14.00 12.27
N LEU A 45 -5.18 13.32 11.18
CA LEU A 45 -4.11 12.32 11.08
C LEU A 45 -2.83 12.91 10.45
N SER A 46 -1.71 12.26 10.68
CA SER A 46 -0.47 12.44 9.93
C SER A 46 -0.28 11.27 8.97
N LEU A 47 0.36 11.51 7.84
CA LEU A 47 0.59 10.52 6.80
C LEU A 47 2.08 10.35 6.55
N ARG A 48 2.52 9.10 6.43
CA ARG A 48 3.78 8.74 5.78
C ARG A 48 3.43 7.91 4.55
N PHE A 49 3.83 8.36 3.37
CA PHE A 49 3.43 7.75 2.11
C PHE A 49 4.69 7.30 1.38
N GLU A 50 4.84 6.00 1.19
CA GLU A 50 6.08 5.40 0.71
C GLU A 50 5.79 4.39 -0.40
N GLN A 51 6.78 4.18 -1.27
CA GLN A 51 6.73 3.22 -2.36
C GLN A 51 8.03 2.44 -2.44
N SER A 52 7.94 1.12 -2.66
CA SER A 52 9.12 0.32 -2.97
C SER A 52 8.83 -0.78 -3.98
N ASN A 53 9.78 -0.95 -4.90
CA ASN A 53 9.81 -2.09 -5.82
C ASN A 53 10.50 -3.32 -5.22
N ALA A 54 11.23 -3.14 -4.12
CA ALA A 54 11.91 -4.22 -3.43
C ALA A 54 11.01 -4.78 -2.33
N GLU A 55 10.82 -6.10 -2.32
CA GLU A 55 10.11 -6.81 -1.24
C GLU A 55 10.72 -6.48 0.12
N SER A 56 12.05 -6.52 0.24
CA SER A 56 12.76 -6.14 1.47
C SER A 56 12.48 -4.71 1.88
N GLY A 57 12.37 -3.78 0.93
CA GLY A 57 12.06 -2.38 1.23
C GLY A 57 10.66 -2.19 1.82
N LEU A 58 9.67 -2.97 1.36
CA LEU A 58 8.34 -2.96 2.00
C LEU A 58 8.37 -3.56 3.41
N ILE A 59 9.14 -4.64 3.59
CA ILE A 59 9.30 -5.29 4.90
C ILE A 59 9.95 -4.31 5.90
N ASP A 60 11.00 -3.60 5.49
CA ASP A 60 11.67 -2.61 6.33
C ASP A 60 10.70 -1.49 6.74
N LEU A 61 9.88 -0.99 5.80
CA LEU A 61 8.85 0.02 6.10
C LEU A 61 7.78 -0.51 7.06
N ILE A 62 7.38 -1.78 6.96
CA ILE A 62 6.44 -2.41 7.91
C ILE A 62 7.08 -2.50 9.31
N HIS A 63 8.36 -2.85 9.40
CA HIS A 63 9.08 -2.88 10.68
C HIS A 63 9.22 -1.49 11.30
N GLU A 64 9.48 -0.45 10.50
CA GLU A 64 9.47 0.93 10.96
C GLU A 64 8.10 1.34 11.50
N ALA A 65 7.03 1.02 10.77
CA ALA A 65 5.66 1.33 11.16
C ALA A 65 5.29 0.73 12.53
N ARG A 66 5.83 -0.43 12.90
CA ARG A 66 5.62 -1.05 14.21
C ARG A 66 6.02 -0.17 15.39
N GLY A 67 7.01 0.72 15.21
CA GLY A 67 7.49 1.60 16.28
C GLY A 67 6.69 2.90 16.45
N GLU A 68 5.94 3.33 15.43
CA GLU A 68 5.40 4.71 15.39
C GLU A 68 3.99 4.84 14.79
N ALA A 69 3.56 3.89 13.97
CA ALA A 69 2.31 4.00 13.22
C ALA A 69 1.10 3.55 14.06
N ALA A 70 0.00 4.27 13.92
CA ALA A 70 -1.30 3.87 14.44
C ALA A 70 -2.06 2.93 13.49
N ALA A 71 -1.69 2.88 12.20
CA ALA A 71 -2.29 2.03 11.18
C ALA A 71 -1.37 1.89 9.96
N ILE A 72 -1.54 0.79 9.22
CA ILE A 72 -0.93 0.57 7.90
C ILE A 72 -2.05 0.45 6.87
N ILE A 73 -1.94 1.20 5.77
CA ILE A 73 -2.70 0.99 4.55
C ILE A 73 -1.68 0.52 3.51
N ILE A 74 -1.93 -0.62 2.86
CA ILE A 74 -0.97 -1.21 1.93
C ILE A 74 -1.63 -1.58 0.61
N ASN A 75 -1.02 -1.16 -0.50
CA ASN A 75 -1.24 -1.76 -1.81
C ASN A 75 0.01 -2.58 -2.15
N PRO A 76 0.03 -3.89 -1.92
CA PRO A 76 1.24 -4.69 -2.14
C PRO A 76 1.55 -4.92 -3.64
N GLY A 77 0.71 -4.39 -4.55
CA GLY A 77 0.86 -4.62 -5.98
C GLY A 77 0.85 -6.11 -6.31
N ALA A 78 1.81 -6.54 -7.12
CA ALA A 78 1.93 -7.96 -7.49
C ALA A 78 2.30 -8.86 -6.29
N TYR A 79 2.92 -8.32 -5.23
CA TYR A 79 3.33 -9.11 -4.09
C TYR A 79 2.16 -9.64 -3.25
N SER A 80 0.97 -9.07 -3.41
CA SER A 80 -0.27 -9.60 -2.84
C SER A 80 -0.41 -11.09 -3.19
N HIS A 81 -0.01 -11.48 -4.40
CA HIS A 81 -0.22 -12.83 -4.93
C HIS A 81 0.96 -13.78 -4.70
N THR A 82 2.09 -13.30 -4.15
CA THR A 82 3.34 -14.08 -4.09
C THR A 82 4.06 -14.03 -2.75
N SER A 83 3.90 -12.95 -1.97
CA SER A 83 4.78 -12.69 -0.83
C SER A 83 4.18 -13.14 0.49
N ILE A 84 4.62 -14.32 0.95
CA ILE A 84 4.43 -14.75 2.33
C ILE A 84 5.28 -13.90 3.28
N ALA A 85 6.46 -13.45 2.83
CA ALA A 85 7.36 -12.62 3.64
C ALA A 85 6.73 -11.28 4.06
N ILE A 86 5.97 -10.63 3.17
CA ILE A 86 5.21 -9.41 3.51
C ILE A 86 4.06 -9.74 4.46
N LEU A 87 3.35 -10.86 4.28
CA LEU A 87 2.32 -11.30 5.22
C LEU A 87 2.90 -11.49 6.63
N ASP A 88 4.04 -12.18 6.74
CA ASP A 88 4.73 -12.41 8.02
C ASP A 88 5.17 -11.09 8.66
N ALA A 89 5.70 -10.15 7.88
CA ALA A 89 6.03 -8.81 8.38
C ALA A 89 4.78 -8.08 8.91
N LEU A 90 3.66 -8.10 8.16
CA LEU A 90 2.40 -7.49 8.58
C LEU A 90 1.81 -8.15 9.84
N ASN A 91 2.00 -9.45 10.03
CA ASN A 91 1.61 -10.17 11.26
C ASN A 91 2.35 -9.66 12.50
N THR A 92 3.52 -9.03 12.36
CA THR A 92 4.24 -8.42 13.48
C THR A 92 3.71 -7.04 13.89
N PHE A 93 2.87 -6.41 13.06
CA PHE A 93 2.22 -5.14 13.36
C PHE A 93 0.92 -5.38 14.12
N GLU A 94 0.81 -4.84 15.34
CA GLU A 94 -0.36 -5.05 16.22
C GLU A 94 -1.56 -4.16 15.86
N GLY A 95 -1.31 -3.07 15.13
CA GLY A 95 -2.36 -2.14 14.72
C GLY A 95 -3.17 -2.61 13.51
N PRO A 96 -4.19 -1.83 13.10
CA PRO A 96 -5.00 -2.14 11.93
C PRO A 96 -4.17 -2.09 10.64
N VAL A 97 -4.34 -3.12 9.81
CA VAL A 97 -3.80 -3.23 8.45
C VAL A 97 -4.96 -3.24 7.47
N ILE A 98 -4.91 -2.39 6.44
CA ILE A 98 -5.93 -2.30 5.39
C ILE A 98 -5.27 -2.54 4.05
N GLU A 99 -5.61 -3.66 3.40
CA GLU A 99 -5.20 -3.94 2.03
C GLU A 99 -6.06 -3.15 1.04
N VAL A 100 -5.44 -2.51 0.06
CA VAL A 100 -6.12 -1.77 -1.00
C VAL A 100 -5.57 -2.13 -2.37
N HIS A 101 -6.45 -2.14 -3.37
CA HIS A 101 -6.10 -2.35 -4.77
C HIS A 101 -6.80 -1.29 -5.62
N ILE A 102 -6.07 -0.65 -6.54
CA ILE A 102 -6.64 0.32 -7.49
C ILE A 102 -7.64 -0.37 -8.43
N SER A 103 -7.34 -1.61 -8.84
CA SER A 103 -8.19 -2.41 -9.72
C SER A 103 -8.86 -3.54 -8.96
N ASN A 104 -10.04 -3.99 -9.41
CA ASN A 104 -10.66 -5.20 -8.87
C ASN A 104 -9.88 -6.46 -9.29
N ILE A 105 -9.10 -7.02 -8.37
CA ILE A 105 -8.25 -8.19 -8.63
C ILE A 105 -9.03 -9.45 -9.00
N HIS A 106 -10.28 -9.61 -8.53
CA HIS A 106 -11.13 -10.77 -8.85
C HIS A 106 -11.73 -10.72 -10.27
N LYS A 107 -11.70 -9.56 -10.93
CA LYS A 107 -12.10 -9.41 -12.34
C LYS A 107 -10.93 -9.56 -13.32
N ARG A 108 -9.74 -9.85 -12.81
CA ARG A 108 -8.51 -9.99 -13.59
C ARG A 108 -8.13 -11.45 -13.80
N GLU A 109 -6.91 -11.69 -14.28
CA GLU A 109 -6.37 -13.03 -14.51
C GLU A 109 -6.40 -13.88 -13.22
N ALA A 110 -6.62 -15.19 -13.35
CA ALA A 110 -6.84 -16.08 -12.20
C ALA A 110 -5.72 -16.04 -11.15
N PHE A 111 -4.46 -15.83 -11.57
CA PHE A 111 -3.33 -15.71 -10.65
C PHE A 111 -3.38 -14.46 -9.76
N ARG A 112 -4.33 -13.55 -9.97
CA ARG A 112 -4.55 -12.36 -9.13
C ARG A 112 -5.70 -12.50 -8.15
N HIS A 113 -6.46 -13.59 -8.21
CA HIS A 113 -7.67 -13.74 -7.39
C HIS A 113 -7.36 -14.02 -5.93
N HIS A 114 -6.18 -14.57 -5.64
CA HIS A 114 -5.72 -14.85 -4.30
C HIS A 114 -4.72 -13.78 -3.83
N SER A 115 -4.93 -13.25 -2.63
CA SER A 115 -3.96 -12.40 -1.94
C SER A 115 -3.55 -13.07 -0.62
N TYR A 116 -2.25 -13.24 -0.42
CA TYR A 116 -1.69 -13.63 0.87
C TYR A 116 -1.93 -12.56 1.93
N VAL A 117 -1.90 -11.28 1.54
CA VAL A 117 -2.10 -10.16 2.47
C VAL A 117 -3.52 -10.16 3.04
N SER A 118 -4.52 -10.63 2.29
CA SER A 118 -5.90 -10.76 2.77
C SER A 118 -6.07 -11.80 3.89
N LEU A 119 -5.05 -12.59 4.22
CA LEU A 119 -5.06 -13.54 5.34
C LEU A 119 -4.75 -12.87 6.70
N ARG A 120 -4.43 -11.58 6.70
CA ARG A 120 -4.05 -10.78 7.88
C ARG A 120 -5.25 -10.24 8.66
#